data_AF-A0A933DQJ2-F1
#
_entry.id   AF-A0A933DQJ2-F1
#
_cell.length_a   1.000
_cell.length_b   1.000
_cell.length_c   1.000
_cell.angle_alpha   90.00
_cell.angle_beta   90.00
_cell.angle_gamma   90.00
#
_symmetry.space_group_name_H-M   'P 1'
#
loop_
_entity.id
_entity.type
_entity.pdbx_description
1 polymer ?
#
loop_
_entity_poly.entity_id
_entity_poly.type
_entity_poly.pdbx_seq_one_letter_code
_entity_poly.pdbx_strand_id
1 'polypeptide(L)'
;MDFLSIGLIVGGLVLFEVITSIDNAVINAEVLSTMQAKARKWFLFWGLFFAVFVIRGLLPWAIVWASLPSLGPIGALTATFSSDPKVVEAVEKAAPVL
;
A
#
# COMPACT_ATOMS: atom_id res chain seq x y z
N MET A 1 16.53 -0.84 22.92
CA MET A 1 17.04 -1.66 21.80
C MET A 1 18.55 -1.51 21.80
N ASP A 2 19.29 -2.59 22.04
CA ASP A 2 20.75 -2.53 21.97
C ASP A 2 21.21 -2.28 20.53
N PHE A 3 22.34 -1.58 20.34
CA PHE A 3 22.88 -1.26 19.01
C PHE A 3 23.08 -2.51 18.13
N LEU A 4 23.40 -3.65 18.75
CA LEU A 4 23.51 -4.94 18.08
C LEU A 4 22.15 -5.43 17.56
N SER A 5 21.08 -5.30 18.35
CA SER A 5 19.72 -5.64 17.93
C SER A 5 19.23 -4.75 16.80
N ILE A 6 19.53 -3.44 16.84
CA ILE A 6 19.21 -2.50 15.76
C ILE A 6 19.93 -2.92 14.47
N GLY A 7 21.23 -3.23 14.55
CA GLY A 7 22.02 -3.68 13.41
C GLY A 7 21.49 -4.97 12.79
N LEU A 8 21.10 -5.96 13.61
CA LEU A 8 20.51 -7.22 13.15
C LEU A 8 19.14 -7.02 12.49
N ILE A 9 18.28 -6.19 13.08
CA ILE A 9 16.94 -5.93 12.52
C ILE A 9 17.06 -5.18 11.19
N VAL A 10 17.82 -4.08 11.16
CA VAL A 10 17.97 -3.27 9.95
C VAL A 10 18.67 -4.09 8.86
N GLY A 11 19.77 -4.77 9.19
CA GLY A 11 20.49 -5.62 8.24
C GLY A 11 19.63 -6.77 7.72
N GLY A 12 18.88 -7.42 8.61
CA GLY A 12 17.94 -8.49 8.26
C GLY A 12 16.82 -8.00 7.35
N LEU A 13 16.21 -6.85 7.64
CA LEU A 13 15.18 -6.24 6.80
C LEU A 13 15.72 -5.82 5.44
N VAL A 14 16.92 -5.23 5.38
CA VAL A 14 17.55 -4.88 4.10
C VAL A 14 17.81 -6.13 3.26
N LEU A 15 18.36 -7.19 3.86
CA LEU A 15 18.61 -8.45 3.15
C LEU A 15 17.29 -9.07 2.66
N PHE A 16 16.28 -9.11 3.54
CA PHE A 16 14.96 -9.64 3.22
C PHE A 16 14.29 -8.87 2.07
N GLU A 17 14.32 -7.54 2.12
CA GLU A 17 13.75 -6.68 1.09
C GLU A 17 14.47 -6.87 -0.25
N VAL A 18 15.81 -6.96 -0.24
CA VAL A 18 16.58 -7.17 -1.48
C VAL A 18 16.22 -8.49 -2.15
N ILE A 19 16.14 -9.58 -1.39
CA ILE A 19 15.79 -10.90 -1.94
C ILE A 19 14.36 -10.89 -2.47
N THR A 20 13.41 -10.48 -1.64
CA THR A 20 11.98 -10.53 -1.99
C THR A 20 11.60 -9.54 -3.09
N SER A 21 12.24 -8.37 -3.16
CA SER A 21 11.99 -7.39 -4.21
C SER A 21 12.43 -7.91 -5.59
N ILE A 22 13.56 -8.61 -5.68
CA ILE A 22 14.06 -9.14 -6.96
C ILE A 22 13.13 -10.25 -7.46
N ASP A 23 12.79 -11.21 -6.61
CA ASP A 23 11.93 -12.33 -6.99
C ASP A 23 10.55 -11.84 -7.49
N ASN A 24 9.95 -10.89 -6.78
CA ASN A 24 8.67 -10.30 -7.18
C ASN A 24 8.74 -9.56 -8.53
N ALA A 25 9.85 -8.87 -8.81
CA ALA A 25 10.05 -8.17 -10.08
C ALA A 25 10.32 -9.12 -11.25
N VAL A 26 11.17 -10.13 -11.04
CA VAL A 26 11.57 -11.10 -12.07
C VAL A 26 10.39 -11.98 -12.47
N ILE A 27 9.66 -12.55 -11.49
CA ILE A 27 8.50 -13.40 -11.79
C ILE A 27 7.41 -12.62 -12.55
N ASN A 28 7.13 -11.38 -12.15
CA ASN A 28 6.15 -10.55 -12.86
C ASN A 28 6.62 -10.20 -14.28
N ALA A 29 7.90 -9.84 -14.45
CA ALA A 29 8.47 -9.58 -15.77
C ALA A 29 8.46 -10.81 -16.68
N GLU A 30 8.74 -11.99 -16.14
CA GLU A 30 8.75 -13.25 -16.88
C GLU A 30 7.35 -13.65 -17.33
N VAL A 31 6.37 -13.62 -16.41
CA VAL A 31 4.95 -13.81 -16.73
C VAL A 31 4.49 -12.80 -17.78
N LEU A 32 4.92 -11.54 -17.70
CA LEU A 32 4.57 -10.52 -18.67
C LEU A 32 5.24 -10.73 -20.04
N SER A 33 6.40 -11.38 -20.10
CA SER A 33 7.13 -11.68 -21.34
C SER A 33 6.53 -12.86 -22.11
N THR A 34 5.92 -13.82 -21.40
CA THR A 34 5.21 -14.96 -21.99
C THR A 34 3.82 -14.60 -22.54
N MET A 35 3.30 -13.41 -22.22
CA MET A 35 2.00 -12.93 -22.71
C MET A 35 2.05 -12.42 -24.15
N GLN A 36 0.98 -12.68 -24.91
CA GLN A 36 0.79 -12.11 -26.24
C GLN A 36 0.79 -10.56 -26.18
N ALA A 37 1.41 -9.90 -27.17
CA ALA A 37 1.62 -8.43 -27.15
C ALA A 37 0.35 -7.59 -26.92
N LYS A 38 -0.82 -8.07 -27.37
CA LYS A 38 -2.11 -7.41 -27.15
C LYS A 38 -2.59 -7.54 -25.70
N ALA A 39 -2.49 -8.74 -25.11
CA ALA A 39 -2.84 -9.00 -23.72
C ALA A 39 -1.90 -8.25 -22.76
N ARG A 40 -0.60 -8.20 -23.07
CA ARG A 40 0.38 -7.43 -22.29
C ARG A 40 0.02 -5.95 -22.18
N LYS A 41 -0.31 -5.29 -23.29
CA LYS A 41 -0.71 -3.88 -23.30
C LYS A 41 -2.01 -3.66 -22.53
N TRP A 42 -2.97 -4.57 -22.67
CA TRP A 42 -4.24 -4.49 -21.93
C TRP A 42 -4.02 -4.65 -20.42
N PHE A 43 -3.24 -5.63 -19.99
CA PHE A 43 -2.89 -5.86 -18.59
C PHE A 43 -2.10 -4.68 -18.00
N LEU A 44 -1.11 -4.15 -18.71
CA LEU A 44 -0.36 -3.00 -18.22
C LEU A 44 -1.24 -1.76 -18.10
N PHE A 45 -2.17 -1.54 -19.02
CA PHE A 45 -3.06 -0.38 -18.96
C PHE A 45 -4.11 -0.52 -17.84
N TRP A 46 -4.88 -1.60 -17.85
CA TRP A 46 -5.96 -1.81 -16.88
C TRP A 46 -5.46 -2.26 -15.52
N GLY A 47 -4.43 -3.10 -15.47
CA GLY A 47 -3.80 -3.55 -14.24
C GLY A 47 -3.11 -2.42 -13.49
N LEU A 48 -2.35 -1.56 -14.19
CA LEU A 48 -1.75 -0.39 -13.56
C LEU A 48 -2.81 0.62 -13.12
N PHE A 49 -3.82 0.88 -13.96
CA PHE A 49 -4.92 1.78 -13.60
C PHE A 49 -5.63 1.30 -12.34
N PHE A 50 -5.99 0.02 -12.27
CA PHE A 50 -6.65 -0.53 -11.09
C PHE A 50 -5.74 -0.52 -9.85
N ALA A 51 -4.47 -0.92 -10.00
CA ALA A 51 -3.51 -0.93 -8.90
C ALA A 51 -3.29 0.48 -8.31
N VAL A 52 -3.19 1.50 -9.15
CA VAL A 52 -2.92 2.87 -8.70
C VAL A 52 -4.19 3.59 -8.26
N PHE A 53 -5.25 3.59 -9.05
CA PHE A 53 -6.43 4.41 -8.73
C PHE A 53 -7.39 3.71 -7.77
N VAL A 54 -7.61 2.40 -7.92
CA VAL A 54 -8.55 1.65 -7.07
C VAL A 54 -7.88 1.21 -5.78
N ILE A 55 -6.82 0.41 -5.88
CA ILE A 55 -6.17 -0.14 -4.68
C ILE A 55 -5.42 0.93 -3.89
N ARG A 56 -4.76 1.89 -4.55
CA ARG A 56 -4.00 2.92 -3.83
C ARG A 56 -4.80 4.18 -3.51
N GLY A 57 -5.83 4.49 -4.29
CA GLY A 57 -6.69 5.66 -4.07
C GLY A 57 -7.98 5.32 -3.34
N LEU A 58 -8.82 4.50 -3.97
CA LEU A 58 -10.17 4.22 -3.48
C LEU A 58 -10.18 3.37 -2.20
N LEU A 59 -9.30 2.39 -2.09
CA LEU A 59 -9.31 1.45 -0.96
C LEU A 59 -8.92 2.12 0.37
N PRO A 60 -7.87 2.96 0.48
CA PRO A 60 -7.61 3.73 1.69
C PRO A 60 -8.77 4.66 2.05
N TRP A 61 -9.37 5.33 1.05
CA TRP A 61 -10.54 6.18 1.27
C TRP A 61 -11.74 5.40 1.82
N ALA A 62 -12.02 4.22 1.26
CA ALA A 62 -13.10 3.35 1.71
C ALA A 62 -12.88 2.85 3.14
N ILE A 63 -11.64 2.52 3.52
CA ILE A 63 -11.28 2.14 4.89
C ILE A 63 -11.54 3.30 5.84
N VAL A 64 -11.04 4.51 5.54
CA VAL A 64 -11.23 5.69 6.39
C VAL A 64 -12.71 6.05 6.52
N TRP A 65 -13.48 5.98 5.43
CA TRP A 65 -14.91 6.25 5.45
C TRP A 65 -15.69 5.22 6.30
N ALA A 66 -15.33 3.94 6.21
CA ALA A 66 -15.94 2.89 7.02
C ALA A 66 -15.57 3.00 8.51
N SER A 67 -14.33 3.38 8.83
CA SER A 67 -13.86 3.55 10.21
C SER A 67 -14.36 4.85 10.87
N LEU A 68 -14.63 5.91 10.09
CA LEU A 68 -15.13 7.20 10.61
C LEU A 68 -16.36 7.72 9.83
N PRO A 69 -17.56 7.20 10.15
CA PRO A 69 -18.80 7.63 9.49
C PRO A 69 -19.14 9.10 9.72
N SER A 70 -18.63 9.70 10.81
CA SER A 70 -18.95 11.07 11.25
C SER A 70 -18.29 12.18 10.41
N LEU A 71 -17.24 11.86 9.64
CA LEU A 71 -16.54 12.81 8.77
C LEU A 71 -17.21 13.02 7.41
N GLY A 72 -18.13 12.13 7.01
CA GLY A 72 -18.74 12.13 5.68
C GLY A 72 -17.76 11.81 4.54
N PRO A 73 -18.24 11.55 3.31
CA PRO A 73 -17.41 11.08 2.20
C PRO A 73 -16.33 12.06 1.76
N ILE A 74 -16.62 13.37 1.84
CA ILE A 74 -15.68 14.46 1.49
C ILE A 74 -14.64 14.64 2.60
N GLY A 75 -15.04 14.54 3.87
CA GLY A 75 -14.11 14.60 5.00
C GLY A 75 -13.16 13.41 5.02
N ALA A 76 -13.64 12.21 4.73
CA ALA A 76 -12.81 11.01 4.57
C ALA A 76 -11.79 11.16 3.43
N LEU A 77 -12.18 11.72 2.27
CA LEU A 77 -11.25 11.96 1.15
C LEU A 77 -10.15 12.95 1.54
N THR A 78 -10.54 14.05 2.18
CA THR A 78 -9.58 15.08 2.64
C THR A 78 -8.65 14.53 3.72
N ALA A 79 -9.15 13.67 4.60
CA ALA A 79 -8.41 12.95 5.62
C ALA A 79 -7.43 11.89 5.07
N THR A 80 -7.76 11.26 3.94
CA THR A 80 -6.89 10.25 3.30
C THR A 80 -5.70 10.90 2.60
N PHE A 81 -5.87 12.12 2.09
CA PHE A 81 -4.84 12.88 1.36
C PHE A 81 -4.11 13.92 2.22
N SER A 82 -4.70 14.38 3.32
CA SER A 82 -4.05 15.28 4.28
C SER A 82 -3.53 14.47 5.45
N SER A 83 -2.25 14.64 5.79
CA SER A 83 -1.65 14.21 7.05
C SER A 83 -2.18 15.08 8.22
N ASP A 84 -3.49 15.25 8.31
CA ASP A 84 -4.14 16.09 9.31
C ASP A 84 -4.13 15.34 10.66
N PRO A 85 -3.57 15.93 11.73
CA PRO A 85 -3.43 15.29 13.05
C PRO A 85 -4.74 14.69 13.59
N LYS A 86 -5.89 15.24 13.20
CA LYS A 86 -7.21 14.75 13.61
C LYS A 86 -7.55 13.36 13.07
N VAL A 87 -6.94 12.96 11.94
CA VAL A 87 -7.14 11.65 11.32
C VAL A 87 -6.30 10.60 12.02
N VAL A 88 -5.07 10.95 12.43
CA VAL A 88 -4.22 10.09 13.26
C VAL A 88 -4.89 9.84 14.62
N GLU A 89 -5.41 10.88 15.27
CA GLU A 89 -6.09 10.76 16.56
C GLU A 89 -7.41 9.96 16.48
N ALA A 90 -8.10 10.05 15.34
CA ALA A 90 -9.28 9.27 15.03
C ALA A 90 -8.97 7.79 14.73
N VAL A 91 -7.90 7.52 13.98
CA VAL A 91 -7.41 6.17 13.70
C VAL A 91 -6.85 5.52 14.96
N GLU A 92 -6.17 6.28 15.83
CA GLU A 92 -5.72 5.83 17.15
C GLU A 92 -6.90 5.53 18.09
N LYS A 93 -7.97 6.33 18.08
CA LYS A 93 -9.19 6.04 18.85
C LYS A 93 -9.97 4.84 18.33
N ALA A 94 -9.90 4.57 17.02
CA ALA A 94 -10.56 3.43 16.39
C ALA A 94 -9.69 2.17 16.39
N ALA A 95 -8.38 2.30 16.67
CA ALA A 95 -7.48 1.18 16.80
C ALA A 95 -7.91 0.33 18.01
N PRO A 96 -8.17 -0.98 17.83
CA PRO A 96 -8.38 -1.85 18.97
C PRO A 96 -7.08 -1.90 19.78
N VAL A 97 -7.22 -1.76 21.11
CA VAL A 97 -6.12 -1.84 22.06
C VAL A 97 -5.50 -3.23 21.95
N LEU A 98 -4.34 -3.32 21.30
CA LEU A 98 -3.41 -4.45 21.39
C LEU A 98 -2.17 -4.00 22.15
#